data_AF-A0A6N2Z420-F1
#
_entry.id   AF-A0A6N2Z420-F1
#
_cell.length_a   1.000
_cell.length_b   1.000
_cell.length_c   1.000
_cell.angle_alpha   90.00
_cell.angle_beta   90.00
_cell.angle_gamma   90.00
#
_symmetry.space_group_name_H-M   'P 1'
#
loop_
_entity.id
_entity.type
_entity.pdbx_description
1 polymer ?
#
loop_
_entity_poly.entity_id
_entity_poly.type
_entity_poly.pdbx_seq_one_letter_code
_entity_poly.pdbx_strand_id
1 'polypeptide(L)'
;MDRFLYDIPTLEPDKDGNIVIINKYSLGPIETLTYGITKDKKFYLDWEYPEFNDEELVRDYKIISKERILKALESEIERCKKNGDIQFTEKYEEAKKLINNY
;
A
#
# COMPACT_ATOMS: atom_id res chain seq x y z
N MET A 1 -0.40 -13.86 14.84
CA MET A 1 -1.04 -13.01 13.81
C MET A 1 -0.50 -11.61 14.05
N ASP A 2 0.46 -11.21 13.23
CA ASP A 2 0.97 -9.83 13.26
C ASP A 2 -0.19 -8.87 13.01
N ARG A 3 -0.41 -7.97 13.96
CA ARG A 3 -1.45 -6.94 13.86
C ARG A 3 -0.88 -5.83 13.00
N PHE A 4 -1.10 -5.94 11.68
CA PHE A 4 -0.94 -4.80 10.80
C PHE A 4 -2.08 -3.81 11.06
N LEU A 5 -1.71 -2.56 11.26
CA LEU A 5 -2.59 -1.41 11.19
C LEU A 5 -2.58 -0.86 9.76
N TYR A 6 -3.68 -0.21 9.40
CA TYR A 6 -3.97 0.24 8.04
C TYR A 6 -4.55 1.64 8.09
N ASP A 7 -4.10 2.48 7.17
CA ASP A 7 -4.73 3.77 6.92
C ASP A 7 -5.64 3.66 5.70
N ILE A 8 -6.84 4.22 5.82
CA ILE A 8 -7.74 4.35 4.67
C ILE A 8 -7.06 5.30 3.67
N PRO A 9 -6.83 4.87 2.42
CA PRO A 9 -6.18 5.73 1.44
C PRO A 9 -7.08 6.91 1.08
N THR A 10 -6.53 8.12 1.05
CA THR A 10 -7.26 9.33 0.62
C THR A 10 -7.44 9.39 -0.90
N LEU A 11 -6.56 8.70 -1.65
CA LEU A 11 -6.44 8.75 -3.12
C LEU A 11 -6.13 10.15 -3.67
N GLU A 12 -5.72 11.06 -2.80
CA GLU A 12 -5.24 12.39 -3.16
C GLU A 12 -3.72 12.37 -3.26
N PRO A 13 -3.12 13.16 -4.17
CA PRO A 13 -1.67 13.34 -4.20
C PRO A 13 -1.17 13.95 -2.88
N ASP A 14 -0.10 13.40 -2.35
CA ASP A 14 0.66 13.97 -1.25
C ASP A 14 1.43 15.23 -1.69
N LYS A 15 2.17 15.82 -0.74
CA LYS A 15 3.02 16.99 -0.96
C LYS A 15 4.08 16.80 -2.06
N ASP A 16 4.46 15.55 -2.34
CA ASP A 16 5.45 15.17 -3.35
C ASP A 16 4.78 14.79 -4.69
N GLY A 17 3.44 14.84 -4.74
CA GLY A 17 2.62 14.50 -5.90
C GLY A 17 2.34 13.01 -6.07
N ASN A 18 2.66 12.18 -5.07
CA ASN A 18 2.42 10.73 -5.12
C ASN A 18 1.05 10.40 -4.50
N ILE A 19 0.37 9.40 -5.04
CA ILE A 19 -0.91 8.91 -4.52
C ILE A 19 -0.65 7.59 -3.80
N VAL A 20 -0.92 7.55 -2.49
CA VAL A 20 -0.84 6.32 -1.70
C VAL A 20 -2.12 5.51 -1.88
N ILE A 21 -1.97 4.23 -2.24
CA ILE A 21 -3.08 3.31 -2.52
C ILE A 21 -3.25 2.28 -1.41
N ILE A 22 -2.16 1.73 -0.89
CA ILE A 22 -2.17 0.79 0.24
C ILE A 22 -1.07 1.25 1.19
N ASN A 23 -1.39 1.40 2.47
CA ASN A 23 -0.39 1.62 3.51
C ASN A 23 -0.65 0.63 4.66
N LYS A 24 0.35 -0.20 4.97
CA LYS A 24 0.29 -1.17 6.07
C LYS A 24 1.48 -0.94 6.99
N TYR A 25 1.25 -0.97 8.29
CA TYR A 25 2.31 -0.85 9.28
C TYR A 25 2.12 -1.90 10.38
N SER A 26 3.19 -2.60 10.74
CA SER A 26 3.18 -3.62 11.79
C SER A 26 3.38 -2.99 13.17
N LEU A 27 2.63 -3.47 14.17
CA LEU A 27 2.85 -3.12 15.59
C LEU A 27 3.99 -3.92 16.25
N GLY A 28 4.64 -4.83 15.52
CA GLY A 28 5.77 -5.64 15.98
C GLY A 28 7.13 -5.03 15.56
N PRO A 29 8.07 -5.77 14.94
CA PRO A 29 9.18 -5.13 14.24
C PRO A 29 8.62 -4.04 13.33
N ILE A 30 9.19 -2.82 13.38
CA ILE A 30 8.70 -1.66 12.62
C ILE A 30 8.83 -2.01 11.13
N GLU A 31 7.71 -2.40 10.53
CA GLU A 31 7.60 -2.76 9.13
C GLU A 31 6.49 -1.93 8.49
N THR A 32 6.82 -1.17 7.45
CA THR A 32 5.89 -0.37 6.66
C THR A 32 5.91 -0.83 5.22
N LEU A 33 4.74 -1.13 4.66
CA LEU A 33 4.59 -1.58 3.27
C LEU A 33 3.60 -0.66 2.55
N THR A 34 4.13 0.20 1.68
CA THR A 34 3.35 1.20 0.95
C THR A 34 3.33 0.91 -0.54
N TYR A 35 2.14 0.87 -1.13
CA TYR A 35 1.94 0.84 -2.58
C TYR A 35 1.32 2.15 -3.03
N GLY A 36 1.77 2.67 -4.16
CA GLY A 36 1.24 3.93 -4.67
C GLY A 36 1.52 4.20 -6.15
N ILE A 37 1.12 5.39 -6.56
CA ILE A 37 1.35 5.96 -7.89
C ILE A 37 2.21 7.20 -7.71
N THR A 38 3.34 7.26 -8.41
CA THR A 38 4.22 8.44 -8.39
C THR A 38 3.60 9.62 -9.15
N LYS A 39 4.11 10.83 -8.93
CA LYS A 39 3.76 12.02 -9.73
C LYS A 39 3.91 11.82 -11.25
N ASP A 40 4.83 10.95 -11.66
CA ASP A 40 5.10 10.60 -13.06
C ASP A 40 4.22 9.44 -13.57
N LYS A 41 3.15 9.10 -12.84
CA LYS A 41 2.17 8.05 -13.16
C LYS A 41 2.77 6.64 -13.23
N LYS A 42 3.92 6.41 -12.60
CA LYS A 42 4.49 5.06 -12.41
C LYS A 42 4.04 4.46 -11.09
N PHE A 43 3.84 3.15 -11.05
CA PHE A 43 3.49 2.44 -9.81
C PHE A 43 4.73 2.14 -8.98
N TYR A 44 4.64 2.25 -7.66
CA TYR A 44 5.75 1.97 -6.77
C TYR A 44 5.35 1.07 -5.59
N LEU A 45 6.37 0.41 -5.06
CA LEU A 45 6.39 -0.26 -3.78
C LEU A 45 7.51 0.38 -2.95
N ASP A 46 7.18 0.80 -1.74
CA ASP A 46 8.13 1.24 -0.73
C ASP A 46 7.97 0.33 0.48
N TRP A 47 9.01 -0.46 0.77
CA TRP A 47 9.01 -1.40 1.87
C TRP A 47 10.12 -1.05 2.84
N GLU A 48 9.74 -0.68 4.06
CA GLU A 48 10.65 -0.43 5.16
C GLU A 48 10.49 -1.54 6.19
N TYR A 49 11.59 -2.18 6.58
CA TYR A 49 11.56 -3.31 7.51
C TYR A 49 12.87 -3.38 8.30
N PRO A 50 12.90 -3.99 9.50
CA PRO A 50 14.12 -4.15 10.25
C PRO A 50 14.93 -5.34 9.71
N GLU A 51 16.23 -5.15 9.55
CA GLU A 51 17.13 -6.28 9.27
C GLU A 51 17.35 -7.11 10.54
N PHE A 52 17.37 -8.44 10.41
CA PHE A 52 17.57 -9.31 11.57
C PHE A 52 18.95 -9.03 12.21
N ASN A 53 18.94 -8.56 13.46
CA ASN A 53 20.07 -8.21 14.33
C ASN A 53 20.64 -6.78 14.21
N ASP A 54 19.98 -5.87 13.50
CA ASP A 54 20.39 -4.46 13.46
C ASP A 54 19.27 -3.53 13.95
N GLU A 55 19.63 -2.40 14.57
CA GLU A 55 18.67 -1.38 14.99
C GLU A 55 18.24 -0.47 13.82
N GLU A 56 18.91 -0.59 12.67
CA GLU A 56 18.62 0.20 11.48
C GLU A 56 17.51 -0.41 10.59
N LEU A 57 16.63 0.45 10.09
CA LEU A 57 15.59 0.07 9.14
C LEU A 57 16.16 0.02 7.73
N VAL A 58 15.91 -1.08 7.04
CA VAL A 58 16.21 -1.23 5.61
C VAL A 58 15.00 -0.76 4.81
N ARG A 59 15.27 0.07 3.80
CA ARG A 59 14.27 0.56 2.85
C ARG A 59 14.52 0.01 1.44
N ASP A 60 13.53 -0.69 0.91
CA ASP A 60 13.51 -1.25 -0.44
C ASP A 60 12.43 -0.56 -1.28
N TYR A 61 12.85 0.42 -2.08
CA TYR A 61 11.99 1.16 -3.00
C TYR A 61 12.10 0.63 -4.43
N LYS A 62 10.96 0.32 -5.05
CA LYS A 62 10.92 -0.22 -6.42
C LYS A 62 9.78 0.38 -7.23
N ILE A 63 10.06 0.69 -8.51
CA ILE A 63 9.01 0.84 -9.52
C ILE A 63 8.51 -0.55 -9.90
N ILE A 64 7.18 -0.73 -9.87
CA ILE A 64 6.52 -2.00 -10.11
C ILE A 64 5.58 -1.90 -11.31
N SER A 65 5.17 -3.06 -11.83
CA SER A 65 4.20 -3.12 -12.92
C SER A 65 2.77 -2.87 -12.42
N LYS A 66 1.88 -2.49 -13.35
CA LYS A 66 0.45 -2.31 -13.08
C LYS A 66 -0.19 -3.60 -12.54
N GLU A 67 0.19 -4.75 -13.10
CA GLU A 67 -0.33 -6.06 -12.66
C GLU A 67 0.04 -6.35 -11.21
N ARG A 68 1.25 -5.96 -10.79
CA ARG A 68 1.73 -6.19 -9.42
C ARG A 68 0.94 -5.38 -8.40
N ILE A 69 0.67 -4.10 -8.65
CA ILE A 69 -0.13 -3.28 -7.74
C ILE A 69 -1.60 -3.71 -7.73
N LEU A 70 -2.17 -4.09 -8.88
CA LEU A 70 -3.54 -4.60 -8.95
C LEU A 70 -3.70 -5.90 -8.15
N LYS A 71 -2.74 -6.83 -8.25
CA LYS A 71 -2.76 -8.07 -7.46
C LYS A 71 -2.68 -7.82 -5.95
N ALA A 72 -1.83 -6.85 -5.54
CA ALA A 72 -1.74 -6.46 -4.13
C ALA A 72 -3.07 -5.86 -3.63
N LEU A 73 -3.71 -5.01 -4.45
CA LEU A 73 -4.99 -4.38 -4.15
C LEU A 73 -6.14 -5.39 -4.07
N GLU A 74 -6.20 -6.36 -4.99
CA GLU A 74 -7.21 -7.43 -4.95
C GLU A 74 -7.09 -8.28 -3.68
N SER A 75 -5.86 -8.60 -3.27
CA SER A 75 -5.61 -9.32 -2.02
C SER A 75 -6.13 -8.55 -0.79
N GLU A 76 -5.98 -7.22 -0.77
CA GLU A 76 -6.50 -6.37 0.30
C GLU A 76 -8.02 -6.25 0.28
N ILE A 77 -8.62 -6.11 -0.90
CA ILE A 77 -10.08 -6.10 -1.06
C ILE A 77 -10.69 -7.39 -0.51
N GLU A 78 -10.11 -8.56 -0.83
CA GLU A 78 -10.58 -9.84 -0.30
C GLU A 78 -10.47 -9.92 1.23
N ARG A 79 -9.37 -9.40 1.80
CA ARG A 79 -9.17 -9.35 3.25
C ARG A 79 -10.21 -8.46 3.93
N CYS A 80 -10.43 -7.25 3.42
CA CYS A 80 -11.42 -6.31 3.94
C CYS A 80 -12.84 -6.86 3.84
N LYS A 81 -13.21 -7.51 2.71
CA LYS A 81 -14.51 -8.17 2.54
C LYS A 81 -14.72 -9.29 3.57
N LYS A 82 -13.70 -10.10 3.87
CA LYS A 82 -13.77 -11.17 4.89
C LYS A 82 -13.93 -10.61 6.31
N ASN A 83 -13.34 -9.46 6.59
CA ASN A 83 -13.37 -8.83 7.91
C ASN A 83 -14.58 -7.90 8.14
N GLY A 84 -15.36 -7.58 7.09
CA GLY A 84 -16.47 -6.64 7.16
C GLY A 84 -16.05 -5.16 7.10
N ASP A 85 -14.83 -4.87 6.64
CA ASP A 85 -14.28 -3.51 6.53
C ASP A 85 -14.80 -2.82 5.25
N ILE A 86 -16.06 -2.39 5.28
CA ILE A 86 -16.78 -1.84 4.11
C ILE A 86 -16.08 -0.58 3.55
N GLN A 87 -15.65 0.34 4.42
CA GLN A 87 -15.02 1.61 4.01
C GLN A 87 -13.70 1.37 3.25
N PHE A 88 -12.87 0.44 3.72
CA PHE A 88 -11.65 0.07 3.01
C PHE A 88 -11.94 -0.58 1.66
N THR A 89 -12.96 -1.43 1.61
CA THR A 89 -13.38 -2.09 0.37
C THR A 89 -13.77 -1.07 -0.70
N GLU A 90 -14.63 -0.10 -0.35
CA GLU A 90 -15.05 0.95 -1.29
C GLU A 90 -13.86 1.77 -1.80
N LYS A 91 -12.97 2.18 -0.90
CA LYS A 91 -11.77 2.95 -1.25
C LYS A 91 -10.79 2.19 -2.13
N TYR A 92 -10.62 0.89 -1.89
CA TYR A 92 -9.77 0.07 -2.75
C TYR A 92 -10.41 -0.21 -4.12
N GLU A 93 -11.73 -0.30 -4.23
CA GLU A 93 -12.41 -0.40 -5.53
C GLU A 93 -12.30 0.94 -6.32
N GLU A 94 -12.37 2.10 -5.64
CA GLU A 94 -12.07 3.41 -6.24
C GLU A 94 -10.62 3.47 -6.75
N ALA A 95 -9.66 3.03 -5.94
CA ALA A 95 -8.25 2.96 -6.31
C ALA A 95 -8.02 2.06 -7.52
N LYS A 96 -8.74 0.93 -7.62
CA LYS A 96 -8.65 0.01 -8.75
C LYS A 96 -9.09 0.68 -10.04
N LYS A 97 -10.18 1.46 -10.02
CA LYS A 97 -10.64 2.26 -11.16
C LYS A 97 -9.60 3.30 -11.56
N LEU A 98 -9.01 3.99 -10.57
CA LEU A 98 -7.95 4.98 -10.80
C LEU A 98 -6.73 4.35 -11.50
N ILE A 99 -6.22 3.24 -10.97
CA ILE A 99 -5.08 2.51 -11.56
C ILE A 99 -5.39 2.07 -13.00
N ASN A 100 -6.62 1.65 -13.28
CA ASN A 100 -7.01 1.22 -14.62
C ASN A 100 -7.03 2.35 -15.65
N ASN A 101 -7.20 3.61 -15.21
CA ASN A 101 -7.19 4.80 -16.07
C ASN A 101 -5.77 5.32 -16.39
N TYR A 102 -4.73 4.77 -15.77
CA TYR A 102 -3.31 5.02 -16.07
C TYR A 102 -2.73 3.91 -16.95
#